data_AF-A0A974S732-F1
#
_entry.id   AF-A0A974S732-F1
#
_cell.length_a   1.000
_cell.length_b   1.000
_cell.length_c   1.000
_cell.angle_alpha   90.00
_cell.angle_beta   90.00
_cell.angle_gamma   90.00
#
_symmetry.space_group_name_H-M   'P 1'
#
loop_
_entity.id
_entity.type
_entity.pdbx_description
1 polymer ?
#
loop_
_entity_poly.entity_id
_entity_poly.type
_entity_poly.pdbx_seq_one_letter_code
_entity_poly.pdbx_strand_id
1 'polypeptide(L)'
;MDAKTETLIPAARLAAENPVRYPNESAQYRAARTALLEHEIDLRRQLERVAAERRALPPGGPVTGDYRFSGEDGAETDFEGLFKDKATLGVYSYMFGPQRSSRARCAPTCWAPGRATPPTSISACRWWWWPARRSRG
;
A
#
# COMPACT_ATOMS: atom_id res chain seq x y z
N MET A 1 9.32 -21.10 -15.78
CA MET A 1 8.25 -21.75 -15.02
C MET A 1 8.77 -21.92 -13.60
N ASP A 2 8.39 -21.01 -12.71
CA ASP A 2 9.01 -20.89 -11.39
C ASP A 2 8.50 -21.96 -10.41
N ALA A 3 9.39 -22.91 -10.14
CA ALA A 3 9.22 -24.12 -9.34
C ALA A 3 8.74 -23.92 -7.88
N LYS A 4 8.56 -22.68 -7.39
CA LYS A 4 8.00 -22.44 -6.03
C LYS A 4 6.48 -22.44 -5.97
N THR A 5 5.81 -22.28 -7.11
CA THR A 5 4.34 -22.33 -7.15
C THR A 5 3.82 -23.77 -6.99
N GLU A 6 4.65 -24.78 -7.24
CA GLU A 6 4.26 -26.19 -7.27
C GLU A 6 4.07 -26.84 -5.88
N THR A 7 4.34 -26.15 -4.77
CA THR A 7 4.24 -26.78 -3.44
C THR A 7 3.58 -25.89 -2.38
N LEU A 8 2.56 -25.13 -2.74
CA LEU A 8 1.69 -24.49 -1.75
C LEU A 8 0.51 -25.40 -1.43
N ILE A 9 0.14 -25.50 -0.14
CA ILE A 9 -1.06 -26.23 0.29
C ILE A 9 -2.27 -25.69 -0.50
N PRO A 10 -3.16 -26.53 -1.06
CA PRO A 10 -4.32 -26.06 -1.81
C PRO A 10 -5.15 -25.03 -1.02
N ALA A 11 -5.64 -23.98 -1.68
CA ALA A 11 -6.42 -22.94 -1.02
C ALA A 11 -7.69 -23.50 -0.36
N ALA A 12 -8.35 -24.46 -1.00
CA ALA A 12 -9.48 -25.19 -0.44
C ALA A 12 -9.15 -25.85 0.91
N ARG A 13 -7.98 -26.48 1.04
CA ARG A 13 -7.51 -27.10 2.29
C ARG A 13 -7.32 -26.06 3.39
N LEU A 14 -6.63 -24.96 3.08
CA LEU A 14 -6.41 -23.87 4.04
C LEU A 14 -7.73 -23.20 4.47
N ALA A 15 -8.67 -23.04 3.54
CA ALA A 15 -9.98 -22.45 3.83
C ALA A 15 -10.83 -23.37 4.72
N ALA A 16 -10.81 -24.68 4.45
CA ALA A 16 -11.51 -25.69 5.25
C ALA A 16 -10.93 -25.80 6.67
N GLU A 17 -9.60 -25.77 6.80
CA GLU A 17 -8.89 -25.88 8.08
C GLU A 17 -8.89 -24.60 8.91
N ASN A 18 -9.39 -23.47 8.38
CA ASN A 18 -9.41 -22.21 9.12
C ASN A 18 -10.26 -22.33 10.41
N PRO A 19 -9.67 -22.13 11.60
CA PRO A 19 -10.38 -22.26 12.88
C PRO A 19 -11.19 -21.03 13.28
N VAL A 20 -11.03 -19.89 12.59
CA VAL A 20 -11.71 -18.63 12.95
C VAL A 20 -13.23 -18.74 12.72
N ARG A 21 -14.02 -18.35 13.72
CA ARG A 21 -15.49 -18.38 13.71
C ARG A 21 -16.03 -17.04 14.17
N TYR A 22 -17.17 -16.62 13.61
CA TYR A 22 -17.89 -15.45 14.08
C TYR A 22 -18.99 -15.84 15.07
N PRO A 23 -19.26 -15.02 16.11
CA PRO A 23 -20.40 -15.27 17.00
C PRO A 23 -21.72 -15.33 16.22
N ASN A 24 -22.57 -16.31 16.55
CA ASN A 24 -23.91 -16.49 15.98
C ASN A 24 -23.96 -16.74 14.45
N GLU A 25 -22.89 -17.22 13.83
CA GLU A 25 -22.90 -17.52 12.40
C GLU A 25 -23.80 -18.75 12.08
N SER A 26 -24.58 -18.64 11.01
CA SER A 26 -25.37 -19.78 10.50
C SER A 26 -24.47 -20.75 9.74
N ALA A 27 -24.90 -22.01 9.61
CA ALA A 27 -24.20 -23.01 8.80
C ALA A 27 -24.04 -22.57 7.34
N GLN A 28 -25.07 -21.93 6.77
CA GLN A 28 -25.02 -21.38 5.41
C GLN A 28 -23.99 -20.26 5.29
N TYR A 29 -23.92 -19.35 6.26
CA TYR A 29 -22.92 -18.29 6.28
C TYR A 29 -21.50 -18.87 6.38
N ARG A 30 -21.28 -19.85 7.27
CA ARG A 30 -19.96 -20.51 7.42
C ARG A 30 -19.52 -21.19 6.12
N ALA A 31 -20.42 -21.87 5.43
CA ALA A 31 -20.14 -22.50 4.14
C ALA A 31 -19.74 -21.46 3.08
N ALA A 32 -20.54 -20.41 2.92
CA ALA A 32 -20.25 -19.31 1.99
C ALA A 32 -18.92 -18.61 2.31
N ARG A 33 -18.61 -18.39 3.60
CA ARG A 33 -17.35 -17.80 4.04
C ARG A 33 -16.14 -18.69 3.75
N THR A 34 -16.30 -20.01 3.83
CA THR A 34 -15.25 -20.96 3.45
C THR A 34 -14.95 -20.87 1.95
N ALA A 35 -15.99 -20.90 1.12
CA ALA A 35 -15.84 -20.80 -0.33
C ALA A 35 -15.21 -19.44 -0.74
N LEU A 36 -15.62 -18.35 -0.10
CA LEU A 36 -15.00 -17.04 -0.32
C LEU A 36 -13.51 -17.03 0.06
N LEU A 37 -13.17 -17.61 1.21
CA LEU A 37 -11.79 -17.62 1.71
C LEU A 37 -10.83 -18.39 0.79
N GLU A 38 -11.29 -19.46 0.15
CA GLU A 38 -10.51 -20.16 -0.87
C GLU A 38 -10.08 -19.20 -1.99
N HIS A 39 -11.03 -18.45 -2.56
CA HIS A 39 -10.75 -17.48 -3.60
C HIS A 39 -9.85 -16.32 -3.11
N GLU A 40 -10.04 -15.84 -1.88
CA GLU A 40 -9.20 -14.80 -1.29
C GLU A 40 -7.74 -15.24 -1.12
N ILE A 41 -7.50 -16.51 -0.76
CA ILE A 41 -6.16 -17.07 -0.63
C ILE A 41 -5.45 -17.09 -1.99
N ASP A 42 -6.14 -17.55 -3.04
CA ASP A 42 -5.56 -17.60 -4.37
C ASP A 42 -5.30 -16.21 -4.95
N LEU A 43 -6.21 -15.26 -4.73
CA LEU A 43 -6.00 -13.87 -5.10
C LEU A 43 -4.74 -13.31 -4.43
N ARG A 44 -4.54 -13.58 -3.14
CA ARG A 44 -3.33 -13.13 -2.43
C ARG A 44 -2.05 -13.72 -3.02
N ARG A 45 -2.08 -15.00 -3.44
CA ARG A 45 -0.94 -15.65 -4.12
C ARG A 45 -0.65 -15.05 -5.48
N GLN A 46 -1.68 -14.69 -6.25
CA GLN A 46 -1.51 -13.97 -7.51
C GLN A 46 -0.88 -12.60 -7.29
N LEU A 47 -1.37 -11.85 -6.30
CA LEU A 47 -0.79 -10.55 -5.96
C LEU A 47 0.68 -10.65 -5.56
N GLU A 48 1.09 -11.70 -4.82
CA GLU A 48 2.50 -11.89 -4.50
C GLU A 48 3.35 -12.24 -5.73
N ARG A 49 2.83 -13.02 -6.69
CA ARG A 49 3.52 -13.28 -7.97
C ARG A 49 3.75 -11.97 -8.75
N VAL A 50 2.71 -11.15 -8.88
CA VAL A 50 2.82 -9.82 -9.50
C VAL A 50 3.80 -8.93 -8.72
N ALA A 51 3.81 -9.00 -7.39
CA ALA A 51 4.77 -8.25 -6.58
C ALA A 51 6.22 -8.73 -6.82
N ALA A 52 6.45 -10.03 -6.99
CA ALA A 52 7.75 -10.57 -7.36
C ALA A 52 8.19 -10.09 -8.75
N GLU A 53 7.30 -10.14 -9.74
CA GLU A 53 7.55 -9.61 -11.09
C GLU A 53 7.91 -8.12 -11.05
N ARG A 54 7.18 -7.31 -10.27
CA ARG A 54 7.48 -5.88 -10.09
C ARG A 54 8.86 -5.62 -9.51
N ARG A 55 9.32 -6.47 -8.57
CA ARG A 55 10.67 -6.34 -7.97
C ARG A 55 11.77 -6.80 -8.94
N ALA A 56 11.44 -7.69 -9.88
CA ALA A 56 12.36 -8.20 -10.88
C ALA A 56 12.49 -7.28 -12.11
N LEU A 57 11.66 -6.24 -12.21
CA LEU A 57 11.79 -5.25 -13.28
C LEU A 57 13.19 -4.61 -13.27
N PRO A 58 13.77 -4.34 -14.45
CA PRO A 58 15.03 -3.63 -14.54
C PRO A 58 14.91 -2.22 -13.92
N PRO A 59 16.04 -1.57 -13.60
CA PRO A 59 16.03 -0.19 -13.11
C PRO A 59 15.16 0.70 -14.00
N GLY A 60 14.30 1.50 -13.36
CA GLY A 60 13.46 2.46 -14.06
C GLY A 60 14.29 3.54 -14.75
N GLY A 61 13.62 4.39 -15.52
CA GLY A 61 14.27 5.55 -16.14
C GLY A 61 14.94 6.47 -15.11
N PRO A 62 16.00 7.19 -15.50
CA PRO A 62 16.63 8.16 -14.61
C PRO A 62 15.64 9.26 -14.22
N VAL A 63 15.73 9.73 -12.98
CA VAL A 63 14.98 10.89 -12.50
C VAL A 63 15.69 12.15 -13.00
N THR A 64 15.13 12.80 -14.01
CA THR A 64 15.74 13.99 -14.64
C THR A 64 15.13 15.31 -14.19
N GLY A 65 14.08 15.28 -13.36
CA GLY A 65 13.46 16.48 -12.82
C GLY A 65 14.30 17.11 -11.70
N ASP A 66 14.40 18.43 -11.69
CA ASP A 66 14.98 19.19 -10.58
C ASP A 66 13.95 19.30 -9.43
N TYR A 67 13.81 18.22 -8.67
CA TYR A 67 12.87 18.15 -7.54
C TYR A 67 13.46 18.77 -6.28
N ARG A 68 12.72 19.68 -5.65
CA ARG A 68 13.05 20.30 -4.37
C ARG A 68 12.04 19.89 -3.30
N PHE A 69 12.54 19.46 -2.16
CA PHE A 69 11.75 19.01 -1.01
C PHE A 69 12.12 19.82 0.22
N SER A 70 11.12 20.19 1.03
CA SER A 70 11.34 20.89 2.30
C SER A 70 11.46 19.89 3.46
N GLY A 71 12.56 19.96 4.19
CA GLY A 71 12.82 19.20 5.41
C GLY A 71 12.06 19.74 6.62
N GLU A 72 12.09 18.99 7.72
CA GLU A 72 11.44 19.38 8.99
C GLU A 72 12.04 20.66 9.61
N ASP A 73 13.33 20.87 9.40
CA ASP A 73 14.11 22.05 9.79
C ASP A 73 13.92 23.24 8.83
N GLY A 74 13.11 23.07 7.79
CA GLY A 74 12.91 24.06 6.74
C GLY A 74 14.05 24.13 5.72
N ALA A 75 15.07 23.27 5.84
CA ALA A 75 16.12 23.17 4.84
C ALA A 75 15.58 22.49 3.58
N GLU A 76 15.94 23.01 2.42
CA GLU A 76 15.62 22.36 1.15
C GLU A 76 16.60 21.25 0.82
N THR A 77 16.09 20.17 0.23
CA THR A 77 16.89 19.03 -0.21
C THR A 77 16.42 18.56 -1.58
N ASP A 78 17.33 17.98 -2.36
CA ASP A 78 16.99 17.34 -3.62
C ASP A 78 16.49 15.90 -3.40
N PHE A 79 16.12 15.22 -4.48
CA PHE A 79 15.62 13.85 -4.38
C PHE A 79 16.66 12.87 -3.78
N GLU A 80 17.95 13.07 -4.05
CA GLU A 80 19.00 12.21 -3.51
C GLU A 80 19.20 12.41 -2.00
N GLY A 81 19.09 13.66 -1.54
CA GLY A 81 19.20 14.03 -0.13
C GLY A 81 18.12 13.40 0.75
N LEU A 82 16.94 13.06 0.20
CA LEU A 82 15.90 12.31 0.91
C LEU A 82 16.38 10.95 1.44
N PHE A 83 17.34 10.31 0.77
CA PHE A 83 17.86 9.00 1.17
C PHE A 83 18.85 9.07 2.34
N LYS A 84 19.52 10.21 2.55
CA LYS A 84 20.60 10.37 3.54
C LYS A 84 21.61 9.20 3.46
N ASP A 85 21.80 8.48 4.55
CA ASP A 85 22.67 7.30 4.68
C ASP A 85 21.94 5.96 4.41
N LYS A 86 20.67 6.00 4.00
CA LYS A 86 19.81 4.83 3.81
C LYS A 86 19.68 4.44 2.35
N ALA A 87 19.47 3.15 2.12
CA ALA A 87 19.26 2.60 0.79
C ALA A 87 17.78 2.60 0.36
N THR A 88 16.85 2.90 1.28
CA THR A 88 15.41 2.79 1.08
C THR A 88 14.73 4.06 1.54
N LEU A 89 13.82 4.58 0.70
CA LEU A 89 12.97 5.71 1.00
C LEU A 89 11.55 5.21 1.31
N GLY A 90 11.03 5.56 2.48
CA GLY A 90 9.62 5.35 2.81
C GLY A 90 8.80 6.56 2.38
N VAL A 91 7.82 6.36 1.50
CA VAL A 91 6.92 7.43 1.04
C VAL A 91 5.57 7.26 1.70
N TYR A 92 5.12 8.28 2.43
CA TYR A 92 3.79 8.35 3.00
C TYR A 92 3.03 9.52 2.39
N SER A 93 1.96 9.24 1.66
CA SER A 93 1.09 10.26 1.10
C SER A 93 0.01 10.60 2.14
N TYR A 94 0.07 11.81 2.67
CA TYR A 94 -0.95 12.33 3.57
C TYR A 94 -1.67 13.51 2.93
N MET A 95 -3.00 13.50 2.96
CA MET A 95 -3.81 14.60 2.43
C MET A 95 -4.17 15.55 3.56
N PHE A 96 -3.89 16.84 3.38
CA PHE A 96 -4.32 17.89 4.30
C PHE A 96 -5.61 18.54 3.80
N GLY A 97 -6.55 18.78 4.71
CA GLY A 97 -7.75 19.57 4.43
C GLY A 97 -7.42 21.07 4.30
N PRO A 98 -8.32 21.88 3.73
CA PRO A 98 -8.09 23.28 3.35
C PRO A 98 -7.81 24.25 4.53
N GLN A 99 -8.03 23.85 5.78
CA GLN A 99 -7.70 24.64 6.96
C GLN A 99 -6.44 24.10 7.65
N ARG A 100 -5.27 24.61 7.25
CA ARG A 100 -4.07 24.53 8.09
C ARG A 100 -3.17 25.77 7.92
N SER A 101 -3.24 26.66 8.92
CA SER A 101 -2.20 27.67 9.20
C SER A 101 -1.41 27.35 10.47
N SER A 102 -1.59 26.19 11.09
CA SER A 102 -0.77 25.80 12.24
C SER A 102 -0.60 24.29 12.37
N ARG A 103 0.59 23.93 12.81
CA ARG A 103 1.15 22.61 13.12
C ARG A 103 0.40 21.95 14.29
N ALA A 104 -0.92 21.82 14.21
CA ALA A 104 -1.77 21.24 15.24
C ALA A 104 -2.46 19.97 14.72
N ARG A 105 -1.97 18.83 15.23
CA ARG A 105 -2.67 17.55 15.48
C ARG A 105 -3.73 17.13 14.46
N CYS A 106 -3.36 16.22 13.58
CA CYS A 106 -4.29 15.23 13.08
C CYS A 106 -3.97 13.90 13.79
N ALA A 107 -4.83 13.48 14.70
CA ALA A 107 -4.76 12.12 15.25
C ALA A 107 -5.30 11.11 14.19
N PRO A 108 -4.91 9.82 14.24
CA PRO A 108 -5.13 8.87 13.15
C PRO A 108 -6.60 8.48 12.90
N THR A 109 -7.51 8.82 13.80
CA THR A 109 -8.93 8.45 13.68
C THR A 109 -9.78 9.69 13.42
N CYS A 110 -10.24 9.82 12.17
CA CYS A 110 -11.35 10.66 11.79
C CYS A 110 -12.67 10.02 12.27
N TRP A 111 -13.05 10.27 13.52
CA TRP A 111 -14.45 10.24 13.95
C TRP A 111 -14.65 11.39 14.93
N ALA A 112 -15.10 12.52 14.40
CA ALA A 112 -15.85 13.50 15.16
C ALA A 112 -17.13 13.75 14.35
N PRO A 113 -18.33 13.55 14.92
CA PRO A 113 -19.56 13.83 14.21
C PRO A 113 -19.76 15.34 14.19
N GLY A 114 -19.10 16.00 13.24
CA GLY A 114 -19.30 17.41 12.90
C GLY A 114 -19.58 17.49 11.41
N ARG A 115 -20.81 17.85 11.05
CA ARG A 115 -21.34 17.95 9.68
C ARG A 115 -20.29 18.51 8.70
N ALA A 116 -19.81 17.65 7.82
CA ALA A 116 -19.07 18.07 6.63
C ALA A 116 -19.98 17.85 5.42
N THR A 117 -20.28 18.93 4.71
CA THR A 117 -20.82 18.87 3.35
C THR A 117 -19.80 18.16 2.45
N PRO A 118 -20.23 17.28 1.53
CA PRO A 118 -19.29 16.56 0.68
C PRO A 118 -18.68 17.51 -0.35
N PRO A 119 -17.34 17.52 -0.55
CA PRO A 119 -16.76 18.12 -1.74
C PRO A 119 -17.04 17.24 -2.96
N THR A 120 -17.76 17.80 -3.92
CA THR A 120 -18.07 17.25 -5.24
C THR A 120 -16.83 17.29 -6.13
N SER A 121 -15.80 16.48 -5.85
CA SER A 121 -14.77 16.07 -6.81
C SER A 121 -13.75 15.18 -6.13
N ILE A 122 -13.85 13.87 -6.33
CA ILE A 122 -12.75 12.94 -6.12
C ILE A 122 -12.08 12.81 -7.49
N SER A 123 -11.13 13.68 -7.79
CA SER A 123 -10.23 13.48 -8.93
C SER A 123 -9.23 12.40 -8.53
N ALA A 124 -9.34 11.24 -9.17
CA ALA A 124 -8.53 10.06 -8.93
C ALA A 124 -7.04 10.34 -9.16
N CYS A 125 -6.25 10.34 -8.09
CA CYS A 125 -4.80 10.27 -8.18
C CYS A 125 -4.40 8.89 -8.73
N ARG A 126 -4.06 8.90 -10.02
CA ARG A 126 -3.48 7.82 -10.80
C ARG A 126 -2.16 7.39 -10.17
N TRP A 127 -2.08 6.11 -9.85
CA TRP A 127 -0.91 5.43 -9.29
C TRP A 127 0.34 5.62 -10.16
N TRP A 128 1.35 6.31 -9.63
CA TRP A 128 2.72 6.29 -10.15
C TRP A 128 3.65 5.83 -9.04
N TRP A 129 4.27 4.66 -9.22
CA TRP A 129 5.32 4.13 -8.34
C TRP A 129 6.59 4.04 -9.17
N TRP A 130 7.50 5.00 -8.98
CA TRP A 130 8.82 5.05 -9.64
C TRP A 130 9.87 4.65 -8.61
N PRO A 131 10.58 3.52 -8.76
CA PRO A 131 11.67 3.14 -7.87
C PRO A 131 12.96 3.80 -8.37
N ALA A 132 13.36 4.92 -7.79
CA ALA A 132 14.65 5.54 -8.06
C ALA A 132 15.65 5.13 -6.97
N ARG A 133 16.75 4.48 -7.36
CA ARG A 133 17.92 4.26 -6.50
C ARG A 133 19.17 4.76 -7.23
N ARG A 134 20.03 5.42 -6.44
CA ARG A 134 21.29 6.11 -6.76
C ARG A 134 22.13 5.40 -7.84
N SER A 135 22.40 6.08 -8.95
CA SER A 135 23.50 5.72 -9.85
C SER A 135 24.78 6.37 -9.34
N ARG A 136 25.80 5.59 -9.02
CA ARG A 136 27.16 6.10 -8.79
C ARG A 136 27.88 6.09 -10.14
N GLY A 137 28.29 7.26 -10.60
CA GLY A 137 29.41 7.45 -11.52
C GLY A 137 30.59 7.98 -10.73
#